data_AF-A0A8H7XY76-F1
#
_entry.id   AF-A0A8H7XY76-F1
#
_cell.length_a   1.000
_cell.length_b   1.000
_cell.length_c   1.000
_cell.angle_alpha   90.00
_cell.angle_beta   90.00
_cell.angle_gamma   90.00
#
_symmetry.space_group_name_H-M   'P 1'
#
loop_
_entity.id
_entity.type
_entity.pdbx_description
1 polymer ?
#
loop_
_entity_poly.entity_id
_entity_poly.type
_entity_poly.pdbx_seq_one_letter_code
_entity_poly.pdbx_strand_id
1 'polypeptide(L)'
;MSSEAESQKYPELVRGTQSLQEYLEKLVDAYGWRPSEYMTELCVVKVSLMKNVKTKSRHESLLVELRDPNGGAHYLYFERARDVNDGKRRSSGPVQPPSDTEQLSAGPTPHSGYSPSVSSRKKNRRQKSLLRRQSELLLNQTISSLSTASSSASQSVSDSSMGTACDTVTCVPDGRRSGEKCMCRLEFEREGTGNVPGVPHARPSVYDIALIADILNKEVPRYHLFKSNCYHFAGLLYDTLNKLYNPSETILEKLNGKWKRFSLYAKDPEQTIASIIDHYRDAREQFHTKIENLHVARDKAKREAEERAQEADERARSEAHRADTEAQQKKEADERARSEAHRADTEAQQKKEAEERARREAQRADTEAQQKKELEKRLQMEGNQKKEATYRALNETRLKQEERGRREEAERRAENEARLREEEARRREEAERRAQNEARLREEADRRAQNEARLREEEAQRRQEAEARSREFEEELKRYKNMLKESP
;
A
#
# COMPACT_ATOMS: atom_id res chain seq x y z
N MET A 1 -32.26 6.05 14.95
CA MET A 1 -32.01 7.43 14.47
C MET A 1 -33.26 8.07 13.86
N SER A 2 -34.47 7.77 14.34
CA SER A 2 -35.73 8.29 13.75
C SER A 2 -36.44 9.37 14.56
N SER A 3 -35.90 9.82 15.70
CA SER A 3 -36.54 10.81 16.57
C SER A 3 -36.08 12.25 16.36
N GLU A 4 -34.90 12.50 15.76
CA GLU A 4 -34.42 13.87 15.49
C GLU A 4 -34.97 14.44 14.18
N ALA A 5 -35.38 13.59 13.22
CA ALA A 5 -35.96 14.04 11.96
C ALA A 5 -37.39 14.62 12.08
N GLU A 6 -38.08 14.38 13.21
CA GLU A 6 -39.44 14.92 13.44
C GLU A 6 -39.47 16.31 14.08
N SER A 7 -38.35 16.81 14.62
CA SER A 7 -38.31 18.13 15.28
C SER A 7 -38.17 19.30 14.30
N GLN A 8 -37.91 19.04 13.01
CA GLN A 8 -37.74 20.05 11.95
C GLN A 8 -39.01 20.18 11.09
N LYS A 9 -40.19 19.97 11.67
CA LYS A 9 -41.45 19.88 10.90
C LYS A 9 -41.94 21.18 10.30
N TYR A 10 -41.50 22.34 10.79
CA TYR A 10 -41.84 23.62 10.17
C TYR A 10 -40.58 24.24 9.59
N PRO A 11 -40.62 24.83 8.38
CA PRO A 11 -39.59 25.79 8.02
C PRO A 11 -39.56 26.78 9.18
N GLU A 12 -38.49 26.78 9.98
CA GLU A 12 -38.39 27.62 11.17
C GLU A 12 -38.89 28.99 10.75
N LEU A 13 -40.02 29.45 11.31
CA LEU A 13 -40.57 30.76 11.00
C LEU A 13 -39.42 31.73 11.28
N VAL A 14 -38.78 32.19 10.21
CA VAL A 14 -37.38 32.58 10.36
C VAL A 14 -37.35 33.78 11.29
N ARG A 15 -36.61 33.64 12.39
CA ARG A 15 -36.56 34.67 13.40
C ARG A 15 -35.97 35.94 12.81
N GLY A 16 -36.61 37.06 13.07
CA GLY A 16 -36.18 38.38 12.58
C GLY A 16 -37.09 38.93 11.49
N THR A 17 -36.59 40.00 10.85
CA THR A 17 -37.27 40.73 9.78
C THR A 17 -36.64 40.35 8.45
N GLN A 18 -37.46 40.02 7.47
CA GLN A 18 -37.04 39.66 6.11
C GLN A 18 -37.80 40.47 5.09
N SER A 19 -37.23 40.60 3.89
CA SER A 19 -38.01 41.12 2.77
C SER A 19 -39.14 40.15 2.43
N LEU A 20 -40.29 40.69 1.99
CA LEU A 20 -41.44 39.87 1.62
C LEU A 20 -41.10 38.86 0.50
N GLN A 21 -40.28 39.28 -0.46
CA GLN A 21 -39.82 38.41 -1.54
C GLN A 21 -38.96 37.25 -1.02
N GLU A 22 -37.97 37.54 -0.18
CA GLU A 22 -37.14 36.49 0.44
C GLU A 22 -37.98 35.52 1.27
N TYR A 23 -39.00 36.04 1.97
CA TYR A 23 -39.92 35.21 2.73
C TYR A 23 -40.74 34.28 1.81
N LEU A 24 -41.27 34.79 0.70
CA LEU A 24 -41.97 33.99 -0.30
C LEU A 24 -41.08 32.92 -0.94
N GLU A 25 -39.84 33.24 -1.28
CA GLU A 25 -38.88 32.28 -1.84
C GLU A 25 -38.59 31.15 -0.84
N LYS A 26 -38.40 31.48 0.44
CA LYS A 26 -38.23 30.46 1.50
C LYS A 26 -39.47 29.60 1.70
N LEU A 27 -40.66 30.19 1.60
CA LEU A 27 -41.90 29.44 1.61
C LEU A 27 -41.95 28.48 0.41
N VAL A 28 -41.65 28.94 -0.80
CA VAL A 28 -41.61 28.09 -2.01
C VAL A 28 -40.63 26.92 -1.82
N ASP A 29 -39.43 27.19 -1.32
CA ASP A 29 -38.40 26.16 -1.11
C ASP A 29 -38.82 25.15 -0.04
N ALA A 30 -39.39 25.62 1.07
CA ALA A 30 -39.91 24.76 2.11
C ALA A 30 -41.10 23.92 1.64
N TYR A 31 -42.02 24.52 0.87
CA TYR A 31 -43.22 23.85 0.37
C TYR A 31 -42.94 22.94 -0.83
N GLY A 32 -41.89 23.19 -1.60
CA GLY A 32 -41.41 22.29 -2.66
C GLY A 32 -41.04 20.90 -2.11
N TRP A 33 -40.90 20.76 -0.79
CA TRP A 33 -40.78 19.46 -0.16
C TRP A 33 -42.12 18.73 0.04
N ARG A 34 -43.22 19.44 0.39
CA ARG A 34 -44.56 18.89 0.68
C ARG A 34 -45.68 19.96 0.45
N PRO A 35 -46.53 19.84 -0.60
CA PRO A 35 -47.24 20.99 -1.17
C PRO A 35 -48.63 21.30 -0.61
N SER A 36 -49.32 20.35 0.03
CA SER A 36 -50.72 20.52 0.45
C SER A 36 -50.95 20.23 1.93
N GLU A 37 -50.29 19.21 2.48
CA GLU A 37 -50.48 18.78 3.86
C GLU A 37 -49.85 19.76 4.88
N TYR A 38 -48.78 20.47 4.52
CA TYR A 38 -48.10 21.40 5.43
C TYR A 38 -48.69 22.81 5.45
N MET A 39 -49.40 23.21 4.40
CA MET A 39 -50.11 24.50 4.39
C MET A 39 -51.23 24.53 5.42
N THR A 40 -51.77 23.36 5.81
CA THR A 40 -52.85 23.24 6.78
C THR A 40 -52.35 23.06 8.22
N GLU A 41 -51.09 22.66 8.43
CA GLU A 41 -50.56 22.45 9.78
C GLU A 41 -50.40 23.77 10.57
N LEU A 42 -49.91 24.83 9.92
CA LEU A 42 -49.90 26.19 10.48
C LEU A 42 -51.14 26.95 10.01
N CYS A 43 -52.22 26.81 10.76
CA CYS A 43 -53.48 27.48 10.48
C CYS A 43 -53.39 28.97 10.85
N VAL A 44 -53.74 29.86 9.92
CA VAL A 44 -54.08 31.24 10.27
C VAL A 44 -55.39 31.21 11.05
N VAL A 45 -55.33 31.55 12.33
CA VAL A 45 -56.50 31.58 13.20
C VAL A 45 -57.07 32.98 13.27
N LYS A 46 -56.21 33.99 13.15
CA LYS A 46 -56.62 35.37 13.35
C LYS A 46 -55.70 36.34 12.64
N VAL A 47 -56.30 37.39 12.10
CA VAL A 47 -55.61 38.51 11.46
C VAL A 47 -56.07 39.79 12.12
N SER A 48 -55.12 40.60 12.60
CA SER A 48 -55.39 41.84 13.33
C SER A 48 -54.71 43.01 12.63
N LEU A 49 -55.48 44.05 12.31
CA LEU A 49 -54.93 45.32 11.85
C LEU A 49 -54.40 46.08 13.07
N MET A 50 -53.09 46.25 13.16
CA MET A 50 -52.41 46.85 14.32
C MET A 50 -51.96 48.27 14.01
N LYS A 51 -52.02 49.14 15.02
CA LYS A 51 -51.50 50.52 14.96
C LYS A 51 -50.62 50.81 16.16
N ASN A 52 -49.40 51.28 15.94
CA ASN A 52 -48.60 51.84 17.03
C ASN A 52 -49.13 53.23 17.42
N VAL A 53 -49.61 53.38 18.65
CA VAL A 53 -50.14 54.65 19.19
C VAL A 53 -49.11 55.42 20.03
N LYS A 54 -47.98 54.81 20.38
CA LYS A 54 -46.92 55.46 21.16
C LYS A 54 -45.99 56.29 20.26
N THR A 55 -45.69 55.80 19.07
CA THR A 55 -44.86 56.53 18.11
C THR A 55 -45.71 57.50 17.29
N LYS A 56 -45.26 58.74 17.15
CA LYS A 56 -45.89 59.70 16.22
C LYS A 56 -45.71 59.27 14.76
N SER A 57 -44.70 58.42 14.48
CA SER A 57 -44.50 57.76 13.19
C SER A 57 -45.41 56.52 13.08
N ARG A 58 -46.56 56.82 12.51
CA ARG A 58 -47.68 55.98 12.06
C ARG A 58 -47.19 54.79 11.22
N HIS A 59 -46.77 53.69 11.84
CA HIS A 59 -46.68 52.41 11.12
C HIS A 59 -47.85 51.54 11.56
N GLU A 60 -48.72 51.27 10.60
CA GLU A 60 -49.72 50.23 10.68
C GLU A 60 -49.13 48.94 10.10
N SER A 61 -49.50 47.83 10.73
CA SER A 61 -49.02 46.51 10.36
C SER A 61 -50.16 45.52 10.43
N LEU A 62 -50.09 44.46 9.63
CA LEU A 62 -50.99 43.34 9.77
C LEU A 62 -50.33 42.27 10.65
N LEU A 63 -50.93 41.97 11.79
CA LEU A 63 -50.51 40.89 12.67
C LEU A 63 -51.31 39.62 12.36
N VAL A 64 -50.61 38.57 11.97
CA VAL A 64 -51.17 37.26 11.69
C VAL A 64 -50.81 36.32 12.84
N GLU A 65 -51.82 35.76 13.49
CA GLU A 65 -51.70 34.74 14.53
C GLU A 65 -51.90 33.36 13.87
N LEU A 66 -50.86 32.55 13.93
CA LEU A 66 -50.82 31.18 13.46
C LEU A 66 -50.91 30.24 14.65
N ARG A 67 -51.54 29.08 14.45
CA ARG A 67 -51.46 27.97 15.39
C ARG A 67 -50.91 26.73 14.71
N ASP A 68 -49.91 26.12 15.34
CA ASP A 68 -49.40 24.82 14.96
C ASP A 68 -50.38 23.70 15.42
N PRO A 69 -50.17 22.44 14.97
CA PRO A 69 -51.00 21.30 15.39
C PRO A 69 -50.91 20.98 16.88
N ASN A 70 -49.83 21.38 17.55
CA ASN A 70 -49.63 21.21 18.99
C ASN A 70 -50.32 22.33 19.81
N GLY A 71 -50.95 23.30 19.14
CA GLY A 71 -51.59 24.46 19.76
C GLY A 71 -50.63 25.61 20.10
N GLY A 72 -49.36 25.51 19.74
CA GLY A 72 -48.38 26.59 19.81
C GLY A 72 -48.80 27.76 18.94
N ALA A 73 -48.70 28.98 19.47
CA ALA A 73 -49.04 30.20 18.76
C ALA A 73 -47.78 30.86 18.18
N HIS A 74 -47.87 31.30 16.93
CA HIS A 74 -46.82 32.08 16.27
C HIS A 74 -47.41 33.37 15.71
N TYR A 75 -46.59 34.41 15.64
CA TYR A 75 -47.06 35.73 15.23
C TYR A 75 -46.18 36.33 14.16
N LEU A 76 -46.80 36.69 13.03
CA LEU A 76 -46.13 37.32 11.90
C LEU A 76 -46.67 38.73 11.68
N TYR A 77 -45.77 39.68 11.54
CA TYR A 77 -46.09 41.05 11.15
C TYR A 77 -45.80 41.24 9.66
N PHE A 78 -46.80 41.68 8.90
CA PHE A 78 -46.63 42.19 7.54
C PHE A 78 -46.62 43.72 7.60
N GLU A 79 -45.51 44.32 7.20
CA GLU A 79 -45.26 45.74 7.37
C GLU A 79 -44.76 46.35 6.07
N ARG A 80 -45.35 47.48 5.69
CA ARG A 80 -44.81 48.35 4.65
C ARG A 80 -43.97 49.44 5.27
N ALA A 81 -42.66 49.37 5.05
CA ALA A 81 -41.75 50.46 5.36
C ALA A 81 -41.57 51.32 4.11
N ARG A 82 -41.41 52.63 4.29
CA ARG A 82 -40.73 53.44 3.28
C ARG A 82 -39.29 52.92 3.25
N ASP A 83 -38.68 52.73 2.08
CA ASP A 83 -37.23 52.53 1.99
C ASP A 83 -36.57 53.69 2.72
N VAL A 84 -36.25 53.46 3.99
CA VAL A 84 -35.37 54.33 4.71
C VAL A 84 -34.02 53.87 4.20
N ASN A 85 -33.62 54.45 3.06
CA ASN A 85 -32.24 54.88 2.90
C ASN A 85 -31.94 55.88 4.03
N ASP A 86 -32.05 55.44 5.29
CA ASP A 86 -31.33 56.00 6.39
C ASP A 86 -29.90 55.75 5.95
N GLY A 87 -29.23 56.76 5.39
CA GLY A 87 -27.83 56.70 4.98
C GLY A 87 -26.88 56.25 6.12
N LYS A 88 -27.41 55.97 7.31
CA LYS A 88 -26.87 54.99 8.24
C LYS A 88 -27.04 53.58 7.66
N ARG A 89 -26.13 53.22 6.73
CA ARG A 89 -25.59 51.86 6.74
C ARG A 89 -25.41 51.50 8.20
N ARG A 90 -26.17 50.54 8.73
CA ARG A 90 -25.69 49.79 9.88
C ARG A 90 -24.39 49.19 9.37
N SER A 91 -23.27 49.83 9.69
CA SER A 91 -21.98 49.22 9.56
C SER A 91 -22.11 47.91 10.35
N SER A 92 -22.26 46.80 9.65
CA SER A 92 -21.70 45.56 10.13
C SER A 92 -20.27 45.93 10.50
N GLY A 93 -20.02 46.03 11.81
CA GLY A 93 -18.66 46.21 12.30
C GLY A 93 -17.80 45.11 11.66
N PRO A 94 -16.51 45.39 11.39
CA PRO A 94 -15.65 44.42 10.75
C PRO A 94 -15.75 43.09 11.50
N VAL A 95 -16.17 42.05 10.78
CA VAL A 95 -16.09 40.67 11.26
C VAL A 95 -14.63 40.44 11.57
N GLN A 96 -14.30 40.43 12.87
CA GLN A 96 -12.97 40.03 13.31
C GLN A 96 -12.72 38.61 12.82
N PRO A 97 -11.59 38.32 12.17
CA PRO A 97 -11.21 36.94 11.89
C PRO A 97 -11.09 36.18 13.23
N PRO A 98 -11.38 34.87 13.25
CA PRO A 98 -11.24 34.08 14.45
C PRO A 98 -9.80 34.19 14.95
N SER A 99 -9.67 34.67 16.18
CA SER A 99 -8.40 34.74 16.89
C SER A 99 -8.11 33.33 17.40
N ASP A 100 -7.31 32.59 16.64
CA ASP A 100 -6.67 31.38 17.15
C ASP A 100 -5.72 31.79 18.27
N THR A 101 -6.17 31.61 19.52
CA THR A 101 -5.31 31.66 20.70
C THR A 101 -5.11 30.24 21.17
N GLU A 102 -3.96 29.69 20.79
CA GLU A 102 -3.35 28.51 21.37
C GLU A 102 -3.20 28.67 22.89
N GLN A 103 -3.73 27.72 23.67
CA GLN A 103 -3.23 27.44 25.01
C GLN A 103 -2.31 26.23 24.93
N LEU A 104 -1.01 26.51 25.00
CA LEU A 104 0.06 25.57 25.25
C LEU A 104 -0.05 25.00 26.67
N SER A 105 -0.17 23.67 26.79
CA SER A 105 0.22 22.94 28.00
C SER A 105 1.29 21.92 27.65
N ALA A 106 2.35 21.93 28.46
CA ALA A 106 3.64 21.28 28.29
C ALA A 106 3.61 19.75 28.10
N GLY A 107 4.68 19.23 27.50
CA GLY A 107 4.92 17.81 27.17
C GLY A 107 5.17 16.87 28.38
N PRO A 108 5.84 15.70 28.21
CA PRO A 108 7.07 15.53 27.42
C PRO A 108 7.12 14.33 26.42
N THR A 109 8.10 14.43 25.52
CA THR A 109 8.75 13.41 24.65
C THR A 109 9.30 12.20 25.45
N PRO A 110 9.78 11.05 24.85
CA PRO A 110 10.49 10.84 23.56
C PRO A 110 10.04 9.57 22.77
N HIS A 111 10.39 9.27 21.50
CA HIS A 111 11.71 9.01 20.91
C HIS A 111 11.59 8.83 19.36
N SER A 112 12.65 9.25 18.63
CA SER A 112 13.38 8.55 17.55
C SER A 112 12.61 7.72 16.50
N GLY A 113 12.79 7.84 15.18
CA GLY A 113 13.78 8.56 14.39
C GLY A 113 13.68 8.19 12.88
N TYR A 114 14.57 8.80 12.09
CA TYR A 114 15.01 8.42 10.72
C TYR A 114 14.07 8.62 9.50
N SER A 115 14.23 9.78 8.83
CA SER A 115 14.67 10.04 7.43
C SER A 115 14.74 8.90 6.38
N PRO A 116 14.87 9.19 5.05
CA PRO A 116 14.50 10.39 4.26
C PRO A 116 13.93 10.12 2.82
N SER A 117 13.48 11.21 2.18
CA SER A 117 13.60 11.57 0.74
C SER A 117 13.23 10.59 -0.38
N VAL A 118 12.38 11.03 -1.32
CA VAL A 118 12.69 10.96 -2.77
C VAL A 118 12.04 12.15 -3.50
N SER A 119 12.88 12.91 -4.20
CA SER A 119 12.51 13.91 -5.20
C SER A 119 12.24 13.22 -6.55
N SER A 120 11.28 13.71 -7.35
CA SER A 120 11.44 13.83 -8.82
C SER A 120 10.22 14.52 -9.44
N ARG A 121 10.37 15.66 -10.15
CA ARG A 121 10.81 15.82 -11.55
C ARG A 121 9.65 15.62 -12.53
N LYS A 122 9.18 16.70 -13.16
CA LYS A 122 9.24 16.93 -14.63
C LYS A 122 8.38 18.13 -15.07
N LYS A 123 9.07 19.12 -15.64
CA LYS A 123 8.55 20.02 -16.69
C LYS A 123 8.78 19.34 -18.05
N ASN A 124 7.79 19.43 -18.96
CA ASN A 124 7.89 19.66 -20.42
C ASN A 124 6.50 19.38 -21.03
N ARG A 125 5.80 20.34 -21.65
CA ARG A 125 6.05 21.11 -22.88
C ARG A 125 5.68 20.33 -24.17
N ARG A 126 4.53 20.76 -24.74
CA ARG A 126 4.10 20.77 -26.17
C ARG A 126 3.87 19.42 -26.87
N GLN A 127 2.68 19.23 -27.45
CA GLN A 127 2.31 19.60 -28.83
C GLN A 127 0.85 19.18 -29.14
N LYS A 128 0.12 20.09 -29.82
CA LYS A 128 -0.85 19.89 -30.95
C LYS A 128 -1.99 18.87 -30.77
N SER A 129 -3.23 19.07 -31.19
CA SER A 129 -3.92 20.07 -32.03
C SER A 129 -5.38 19.60 -32.18
N LEU A 130 -6.27 20.47 -32.66
CA LEU A 130 -7.57 20.18 -33.28
C LEU A 130 -8.74 19.84 -32.34
N LEU A 131 -9.53 20.84 -31.98
CA LEU A 131 -10.83 21.05 -32.63
C LEU A 131 -11.35 22.46 -32.33
N ARG A 132 -11.87 23.05 -33.40
CA ARG A 132 -12.21 24.45 -33.63
C ARG A 132 -13.73 24.51 -33.71
N ARG A 133 -14.42 25.16 -32.76
CA ARG A 133 -15.68 25.91 -33.02
C ARG A 133 -16.23 26.62 -31.78
N GLN A 134 -16.37 27.93 -31.97
CA GLN A 134 -17.39 28.84 -31.44
C GLN A 134 -17.34 29.25 -29.96
N SER A 135 -16.47 30.23 -29.71
CA SER A 135 -16.72 31.34 -28.80
C SER A 135 -17.29 32.53 -29.58
N GLU A 136 -18.03 33.40 -28.87
CA GLU A 136 -18.58 34.71 -29.25
C GLU A 136 -20.09 34.74 -29.55
N LEU A 137 -20.87 35.23 -28.57
CA LEU A 137 -21.78 36.37 -28.70
C LEU A 137 -22.58 36.53 -27.38
N LEU A 138 -22.05 37.32 -26.44
CA LEU A 138 -22.82 37.94 -25.36
C LEU A 138 -22.28 39.36 -25.14
N LEU A 139 -22.98 40.33 -25.73
CA LEU A 139 -23.27 41.69 -25.27
C LEU A 139 -23.49 42.58 -26.51
N ASN A 140 -24.72 43.01 -26.75
CA ASN A 140 -25.04 44.43 -26.67
C ASN A 140 -26.54 44.70 -26.78
N GLN A 141 -26.97 45.58 -25.89
CA GLN A 141 -28.24 46.29 -25.85
C GLN A 141 -28.44 47.15 -27.11
N THR A 142 -29.67 47.25 -27.61
CA THR A 142 -30.28 48.52 -28.05
C THR A 142 -31.78 48.32 -28.29
N ILE A 143 -32.64 48.92 -27.45
CA ILE A 143 -33.52 50.06 -27.77
C ILE A 143 -34.60 49.76 -28.82
N SER A 144 -35.85 49.72 -28.37
CA SER A 144 -37.01 50.23 -29.11
C SER A 144 -38.14 50.57 -28.14
N SER A 145 -38.08 51.81 -27.67
CA SER A 145 -39.22 52.61 -27.23
C SER A 145 -39.25 53.83 -28.14
N LEU A 146 -40.42 54.19 -28.70
CA LEU A 146 -40.86 55.48 -29.29
C LEU A 146 -42.22 55.16 -29.96
N SER A 147 -43.33 55.88 -29.83
CA SER A 147 -43.68 57.21 -29.31
C SER A 147 -45.20 57.18 -29.04
N THR A 148 -45.74 57.92 -28.06
CA THR A 148 -46.33 59.23 -28.37
C THR A 148 -46.17 60.21 -27.21
N ALA A 149 -45.49 61.31 -27.49
CA ALA A 149 -45.49 62.52 -26.69
C ALA A 149 -46.70 63.39 -27.04
N SER A 150 -47.30 64.05 -26.04
CA SER A 150 -47.41 65.51 -25.97
C SER A 150 -48.34 65.94 -24.84
N SER A 151 -47.79 66.61 -23.83
CA SER A 151 -48.08 68.04 -23.54
C SER A 151 -47.70 68.35 -22.10
N SER A 152 -46.63 69.14 -22.00
CA SER A 152 -46.02 69.71 -20.81
C SER A 152 -46.85 70.86 -20.21
N ALA A 153 -47.07 70.81 -18.90
CA ALA A 153 -47.24 71.99 -18.06
C ALA A 153 -46.42 71.80 -16.78
N SER A 154 -45.43 72.67 -16.63
CA SER A 154 -44.39 72.68 -15.61
C SER A 154 -44.96 73.04 -14.24
N GLN A 155 -44.88 72.11 -13.28
CA GLN A 155 -44.86 72.44 -11.86
C GLN A 155 -43.71 71.68 -11.22
N SER A 156 -42.59 72.38 -11.05
CA SER A 156 -41.44 71.94 -10.26
C SER A 156 -41.81 71.95 -8.78
N VAL A 157 -42.49 70.90 -8.33
CA VAL A 157 -42.66 70.60 -6.90
C VAL A 157 -41.59 69.58 -6.55
N SER A 158 -40.71 69.97 -5.63
CA SER A 158 -39.60 69.17 -5.10
C SER A 158 -39.96 67.71 -4.84
N ASP A 159 -39.44 66.82 -5.69
CA ASP A 159 -39.69 65.36 -5.75
C ASP A 159 -38.95 64.58 -4.63
N SER A 160 -38.60 65.26 -3.54
CA SER A 160 -37.69 64.80 -2.48
C SER A 160 -38.35 63.89 -1.43
N SER A 161 -39.53 63.30 -1.70
CA SER A 161 -40.23 62.47 -0.72
C SER A 161 -40.72 61.10 -1.21
N MET A 162 -40.43 60.73 -2.45
CA MET A 162 -40.86 59.46 -3.04
C MET A 162 -39.82 58.36 -2.79
N GLY A 163 -40.12 57.43 -1.88
CA GLY A 163 -39.32 56.22 -1.67
C GLY A 163 -40.04 54.99 -2.23
N THR A 164 -39.29 54.00 -2.71
CA THR A 164 -39.81 52.65 -2.99
C THR A 164 -40.37 52.06 -1.70
N ALA A 165 -41.50 51.38 -1.77
CA ALA A 165 -42.01 50.61 -0.64
C ALA A 165 -41.11 49.38 -0.42
N CYS A 166 -40.73 49.12 0.84
CA CYS A 166 -40.07 47.90 1.25
C CYS A 166 -41.02 47.15 2.18
N ASP A 167 -41.62 46.09 1.65
CA ASP A 167 -42.53 45.24 2.41
C ASP A 167 -41.74 44.14 3.11
N THR A 168 -41.98 43.97 4.40
CA THR A 168 -41.22 43.06 5.26
C THR A 168 -42.15 42.15 6.06
N VAL A 169 -41.64 40.96 6.36
CA VAL A 169 -42.28 40.00 7.26
C VAL A 169 -41.41 39.85 8.49
N THR A 170 -42.00 40.01 9.68
CA THR A 170 -41.28 39.86 10.95
C THR A 170 -41.96 38.85 11.87
N CYS A 171 -41.24 37.81 12.27
CA CYS A 171 -41.71 36.85 13.28
C CYS A 171 -41.47 37.39 14.70
N VAL A 172 -42.49 37.38 15.55
CA VAL A 172 -42.43 37.87 16.93
C VAL A 172 -42.92 36.79 17.91
N PRO A 173 -42.23 36.53 19.04
CA PRO A 173 -42.63 35.48 19.98
C PRO A 173 -43.98 35.73 20.68
N ASP A 174 -44.23 36.95 21.15
CA ASP A 174 -45.34 37.24 22.08
C ASP A 174 -46.55 37.92 21.41
N GLY A 175 -46.52 38.09 20.09
CA GLY A 175 -47.62 38.68 19.31
C GLY A 175 -47.95 40.13 19.65
N ARG A 176 -47.09 40.83 20.39
CA ARG A 176 -47.31 42.23 20.78
C ARG A 176 -46.01 43.02 20.73
N ARG A 177 -46.05 44.21 20.12
CA ARG A 177 -45.00 45.22 20.28
C ARG A 177 -45.49 46.35 21.18
N SER A 178 -44.54 46.99 21.87
CA SER A 178 -44.87 48.07 22.82
C SER A 178 -45.58 49.22 22.12
N GLY A 179 -46.80 49.53 22.58
CA GLY A 179 -47.58 50.66 22.08
C GLY A 179 -48.53 50.36 20.94
N GLU A 180 -48.64 49.10 20.50
CA GLU A 180 -49.61 48.73 19.48
C GLU A 180 -51.01 48.53 20.06
N LYS A 181 -52.01 48.94 19.28
CA LYS A 181 -53.42 48.67 19.52
C LYS A 181 -54.02 47.98 18.31
N CYS A 182 -54.80 46.93 18.55
CA CYS A 182 -55.60 46.27 17.53
C CYS A 182 -56.78 47.19 17.18
N MET A 183 -56.93 47.49 15.90
CA MET A 183 -57.98 48.36 15.36
C MET A 183 -59.17 47.51 14.88
N CYS A 184 -58.89 46.52 14.05
CA CYS A 184 -59.86 45.59 13.50
C CYS A 184 -59.30 44.16 13.56
N ARG A 185 -60.18 43.16 13.56
CA ARG A 185 -59.79 41.76 13.66
C ARG A 185 -60.71 40.87 12.84
N LEU A 186 -60.09 39.99 12.06
CA LEU A 186 -60.70 38.85 11.42
C LEU A 186 -60.37 37.59 12.22
N GLU A 187 -61.37 36.81 12.58
CA GLU A 187 -61.20 35.50 13.22
C GLU A 187 -61.65 34.41 12.25
N PHE A 188 -60.78 33.42 12.04
CA PHE A 188 -61.02 32.32 11.10
C PHE A 188 -61.42 31.09 11.91
N GLU A 189 -62.72 30.78 11.90
CA GLU A 189 -63.30 29.76 12.78
C GLU A 189 -62.69 28.36 12.58
N ARG A 190 -62.66 27.61 13.69
CA ARG A 190 -62.27 26.20 13.87
C ARG A 190 -62.46 25.33 12.63
N GLU A 191 -63.74 25.19 12.36
CA GLU A 191 -64.43 24.02 11.83
C GLU A 191 -65.87 24.45 11.44
N GLY A 192 -65.97 25.44 10.54
CA GLY A 192 -67.25 25.84 9.95
C GLY A 192 -67.37 25.25 8.55
N THR A 193 -68.36 24.40 8.34
CA THR A 193 -68.71 23.68 7.08
C THR A 193 -69.14 24.57 5.91
N GLY A 194 -68.76 25.85 5.93
CA GLY A 194 -69.06 26.81 4.87
C GLY A 194 -68.18 26.57 3.64
N ASN A 195 -68.56 25.61 2.80
CA ASN A 195 -68.01 25.49 1.45
C ASN A 195 -68.43 26.73 0.63
N VAL A 196 -67.60 27.78 0.65
CA VAL A 196 -67.70 28.86 -0.34
C VAL A 196 -67.18 28.29 -1.66
N PRO A 197 -68.00 28.21 -2.73
CA PRO A 197 -67.56 27.67 -4.00
C PRO A 197 -66.35 28.44 -4.54
N GLY A 198 -65.24 27.74 -4.81
CA GLY A 198 -64.03 28.32 -5.41
C GLY A 198 -62.98 28.85 -4.41
N VAL A 199 -63.19 28.75 -3.09
CA VAL A 199 -62.12 28.99 -2.10
C VAL A 199 -61.69 27.62 -1.54
N PRO A 200 -60.44 27.16 -1.80
CA PRO A 200 -60.03 25.79 -1.46
C PRO A 200 -60.06 25.47 0.03
N HIS A 201 -60.01 26.49 0.90
CA HIS A 201 -59.93 26.35 2.35
C HIS A 201 -60.77 27.43 3.05
N ALA A 202 -61.41 27.08 4.16
CA ALA A 202 -62.12 28.04 5.02
C ALA A 202 -61.19 29.08 5.69
N ARG A 203 -59.88 28.96 5.49
CA ARG A 203 -58.85 29.77 6.14
C ARG A 203 -57.73 30.12 5.16
N PRO A 204 -57.16 31.33 5.25
CA PRO A 204 -55.96 31.66 4.52
C PRO A 204 -54.77 30.84 5.05
N SER A 205 -53.89 30.43 4.15
CA SER A 205 -52.54 30.01 4.52
C SER A 205 -51.64 31.24 4.76
N VAL A 206 -50.48 31.05 5.40
CA VAL A 206 -49.46 32.11 5.49
C VAL A 206 -48.98 32.55 4.12
N TYR A 207 -48.88 31.57 3.20
CA TYR A 207 -48.52 31.81 1.81
C TYR A 207 -49.55 32.71 1.11
N ASP A 208 -50.86 32.46 1.32
CA ASP A 208 -51.92 33.29 0.74
C ASP A 208 -51.77 34.75 1.16
N ILE A 209 -51.53 35.01 2.45
CA ILE A 209 -51.35 36.38 2.97
C ILE A 209 -50.08 37.03 2.39
N ALA A 210 -48.97 36.29 2.33
CA ALA A 210 -47.72 36.78 1.77
C ALA A 210 -47.84 37.08 0.27
N LEU A 211 -48.56 36.25 -0.47
CA LEU A 211 -48.80 36.44 -1.89
C LEU A 211 -49.67 37.66 -2.17
N ILE A 212 -50.75 37.84 -1.41
CA ILE A 212 -51.59 39.05 -1.52
C ILE A 212 -50.76 40.30 -1.19
N ALA A 213 -49.95 40.25 -0.12
CA ALA A 213 -49.06 41.34 0.24
C ALA A 213 -48.07 41.69 -0.89
N ASP A 214 -47.53 40.68 -1.61
CA ASP A 214 -46.59 40.90 -2.71
C ASP A 214 -47.28 41.49 -3.95
N ILE A 215 -48.50 41.04 -4.24
CA ILE A 215 -49.34 41.64 -5.29
C ILE A 215 -49.61 43.12 -4.97
N LEU A 216 -49.95 43.44 -3.73
CA LEU A 216 -50.14 44.82 -3.28
C LEU A 216 -48.85 45.65 -3.39
N ASN A 217 -47.68 45.04 -3.19
CA ASN A 217 -46.39 45.69 -3.43
C ASN A 217 -46.18 46.02 -4.91
N LYS A 218 -46.52 45.09 -5.80
CA LYS A 218 -46.36 45.26 -7.26
C LYS A 218 -47.36 46.26 -7.84
N GLU A 219 -48.61 46.23 -7.40
CA GLU A 219 -49.67 47.16 -7.84
C GLU A 219 -49.45 48.58 -7.29
N VAL A 220 -48.93 48.68 -6.07
CA VAL A 220 -48.74 49.95 -5.38
C VAL A 220 -47.30 50.06 -4.83
N PRO A 221 -46.29 50.14 -5.72
CA PRO A 221 -44.87 50.05 -5.34
C PRO A 221 -44.34 51.33 -4.69
N ARG A 222 -45.08 52.43 -4.80
CA ARG A 222 -44.67 53.75 -4.30
C ARG A 222 -45.36 54.06 -2.98
N TYR A 223 -44.55 54.44 -2.00
CA TYR A 223 -45.04 54.88 -0.71
C TYR A 223 -45.46 56.36 -0.78
N HIS A 224 -46.75 56.63 -1.02
CA HIS A 224 -47.30 57.99 -0.98
C HIS A 224 -47.93 58.28 0.37
N LEU A 225 -47.41 59.27 1.09
CA LEU A 225 -48.01 59.74 2.33
C LEU A 225 -49.46 60.20 2.04
N PHE A 226 -50.43 59.69 2.81
CA PHE A 226 -51.87 59.96 2.65
C PHE A 226 -52.56 59.37 1.43
N LYS A 227 -51.89 58.54 0.63
CA LYS A 227 -52.54 57.82 -0.48
C LYS A 227 -52.24 56.33 -0.44
N SER A 228 -50.97 55.95 -0.50
CA SER A 228 -50.50 54.56 -0.57
C SER A 228 -49.36 54.30 0.41
N ASN A 229 -49.61 54.55 1.69
CA ASN A 229 -48.65 54.33 2.77
C ASN A 229 -48.99 53.04 3.54
N CYS A 230 -48.39 52.85 4.73
CA CYS A 230 -48.61 51.68 5.55
C CYS A 230 -50.07 51.46 5.98
N TYR A 231 -50.87 52.51 6.23
CA TYR A 231 -52.29 52.33 6.56
C TYR A 231 -53.08 51.80 5.37
N HIS A 232 -52.77 52.30 4.16
CA HIS A 232 -53.45 51.89 2.94
C HIS A 232 -53.12 50.44 2.64
N PHE A 233 -51.83 50.08 2.70
CA PHE A 233 -51.37 48.71 2.50
C PHE A 233 -52.01 47.72 3.49
N ALA A 234 -51.89 47.97 4.80
CA ALA A 234 -52.38 47.03 5.81
C ALA A 234 -53.91 46.91 5.81
N GLY A 235 -54.60 48.02 5.54
CA GLY A 235 -56.06 48.02 5.42
C GLY A 235 -56.56 47.35 4.15
N LEU A 236 -55.95 47.61 2.99
CA LEU A 236 -56.29 46.95 1.74
C LEU A 236 -56.03 45.43 1.82
N LEU A 237 -54.92 45.01 2.43
CA LEU A 237 -54.65 43.60 2.72
C LEU A 237 -55.72 42.98 3.62
N TYR A 238 -56.15 43.69 4.67
CA TYR A 238 -57.24 43.26 5.56
C TYR A 238 -58.56 43.09 4.80
N ASP A 239 -58.94 44.08 3.99
CA ASP A 239 -60.19 44.07 3.21
C ASP A 239 -60.20 42.97 2.16
N THR A 240 -59.07 42.74 1.49
CA THR A 240 -58.92 41.62 0.54
C THR A 240 -59.10 40.28 1.24
N LEU A 241 -58.52 40.09 2.44
CA LEU A 241 -58.70 38.86 3.22
C LEU A 241 -60.14 38.69 3.70
N ASN A 242 -60.78 39.76 4.16
CA ASN A 242 -62.18 39.74 4.58
C ASN A 242 -63.08 39.33 3.41
N LYS A 243 -62.86 39.88 2.22
CA LYS A 243 -63.62 39.56 1.02
C LYS A 243 -63.38 38.14 0.50
N LEU A 244 -62.14 37.66 0.53
CA LEU A 244 -61.76 36.34 0.02
C LEU A 244 -62.29 35.20 0.88
N TYR A 245 -62.21 35.32 2.21
CA TYR A 245 -62.44 34.22 3.13
C TYR A 245 -63.72 34.36 3.97
N ASN A 246 -64.38 35.52 3.91
CA ASN A 246 -65.60 35.84 4.68
C ASN A 246 -65.53 35.41 6.17
N PRO A 247 -64.46 35.77 6.90
CA PRO A 247 -64.28 35.39 8.30
C PRO A 247 -65.29 36.08 9.24
N SER A 248 -65.34 35.66 10.50
CA SER A 248 -66.09 36.41 11.51
C SER A 248 -65.34 37.69 11.83
N GLU A 249 -65.94 38.81 11.44
CA GLU A 249 -65.37 40.13 11.67
C GLU A 249 -65.78 40.65 13.04
N THR A 250 -64.80 40.84 13.92
CA THR A 250 -65.03 41.49 15.22
C THR A 250 -64.43 42.89 15.17
N ILE A 251 -65.30 43.88 14.99
CA ILE A 251 -64.93 45.29 15.12
C ILE A 251 -64.81 45.61 16.61
N LEU A 252 -63.58 45.70 17.12
CA LEU A 252 -63.32 46.03 18.52
C LEU A 252 -63.64 47.53 18.75
N GLU A 253 -64.74 47.79 19.43
CA GLU A 253 -65.40 49.11 19.52
C GLU A 253 -64.54 50.28 20.07
N LYS A 254 -64.98 51.48 19.67
CA LYS A 254 -64.54 52.89 19.92
C LYS A 254 -63.59 53.51 18.90
N LEU A 255 -62.98 52.74 18.00
CA LEU A 255 -62.11 53.27 16.94
C LEU A 255 -62.53 52.69 15.59
N ASN A 256 -63.76 52.94 15.11
CA ASN A 256 -64.29 52.52 13.79
C ASN A 256 -63.47 53.12 12.63
N GLY A 257 -62.20 52.77 12.51
CA GLY A 257 -61.19 53.53 11.75
C GLY A 257 -60.96 54.95 12.30
N LYS A 258 -61.83 55.50 13.13
CA LYS A 258 -61.77 56.89 13.60
C LYS A 258 -60.83 57.03 14.78
N TRP A 259 -59.64 57.56 14.55
CA TRP A 259 -58.76 58.01 15.64
C TRP A 259 -58.95 59.51 15.86
N LYS A 260 -59.56 59.86 16.99
CA LYS A 260 -60.12 61.18 17.30
C LYS A 260 -61.20 61.61 16.27
N ARG A 261 -60.79 62.13 15.11
CA ARG A 261 -61.66 62.66 14.03
C ARG A 261 -61.27 62.19 12.62
N PHE A 262 -60.16 61.46 12.47
CA PHE A 262 -59.68 61.02 11.16
C PHE A 262 -60.02 59.55 10.95
N SER A 263 -60.62 59.21 9.81
CA SER A 263 -60.63 57.82 9.34
C SER A 263 -59.20 57.44 9.00
N LEU A 264 -58.60 56.58 9.82
CA LEU A 264 -57.29 56.01 9.59
C LEU A 264 -57.28 55.05 8.41
N TYR A 265 -58.43 54.43 8.16
CA TYR A 265 -58.67 53.55 7.04
C TYR A 265 -60.00 53.95 6.40
N ALA A 266 -59.99 54.17 5.09
CA ALA A 266 -61.19 54.23 4.28
C ALA A 266 -61.21 52.96 3.45
N LYS A 267 -62.34 52.26 3.46
CA LYS A 267 -62.54 51.05 2.66
C LYS A 267 -62.18 51.36 1.20
N ASP A 268 -61.29 50.58 0.61
CA ASP A 268 -60.95 50.76 -0.80
C ASP A 268 -62.16 50.42 -1.69
N PRO A 269 -62.25 51.00 -2.90
CA PRO A 269 -63.32 50.66 -3.84
C PRO A 269 -63.38 49.15 -4.10
N GLU A 270 -64.59 48.59 -4.19
CA GLU A 270 -64.77 47.15 -4.41
C GLU A 270 -64.07 46.65 -5.68
N GLN A 271 -63.96 47.50 -6.70
CA GLN A 271 -63.25 47.19 -7.94
C GLN A 271 -61.73 46.99 -7.72
N THR A 272 -61.11 47.78 -6.84
CA THR A 272 -59.70 47.62 -6.49
C THR A 272 -59.48 46.29 -5.78
N ILE A 273 -60.34 45.98 -4.80
CA ILE A 273 -60.30 44.70 -4.07
C ILE A 273 -60.49 43.52 -5.03
N ALA A 274 -61.47 43.60 -5.94
CA ALA A 274 -61.71 42.56 -6.95
C ALA A 274 -60.51 42.33 -7.87
N SER A 275 -59.87 43.40 -8.35
CA SER A 275 -58.66 43.29 -9.19
C SER A 275 -57.51 42.57 -8.48
N ILE A 276 -57.30 42.85 -7.19
CA ILE A 276 -56.27 42.18 -6.38
C ILE A 276 -56.61 40.70 -6.18
N ILE A 277 -57.89 40.39 -5.97
CA ILE A 277 -58.37 39.00 -5.84
C ILE A 277 -58.11 38.20 -7.10
N ASP A 278 -58.35 38.79 -8.28
CA ASP A 278 -58.10 38.11 -9.55
C ASP A 278 -56.60 37.89 -9.78
N HIS A 279 -55.75 38.89 -9.55
CA HIS A 279 -54.29 38.70 -9.58
C HIS A 279 -53.81 37.66 -8.57
N TYR A 280 -54.44 37.57 -7.40
CA TYR A 280 -54.14 36.56 -6.40
C TYR A 280 -54.50 35.15 -6.89
N ARG A 281 -55.66 34.96 -7.51
CA ARG A 281 -56.07 33.68 -8.09
C ARG A 281 -55.07 33.22 -9.15
N ASP A 282 -54.72 34.10 -10.07
CA ASP A 282 -53.74 33.80 -11.13
C ASP A 282 -52.37 33.46 -10.55
N ALA A 283 -51.86 34.27 -9.62
CA ALA A 283 -50.55 34.05 -9.01
C ALA A 283 -50.53 32.77 -8.16
N ARG A 284 -51.65 32.43 -7.50
CA ARG A 284 -51.80 31.20 -6.74
C ARG A 284 -51.83 29.97 -7.64
N GLU A 285 -52.54 30.02 -8.76
CA GLU A 285 -52.54 28.94 -9.77
C GLU A 285 -51.13 28.73 -10.32
N GLN A 286 -50.44 29.79 -10.72
CA GLN A 286 -49.05 29.72 -11.18
C GLN A 286 -48.11 29.10 -10.13
N PHE A 287 -48.31 29.43 -8.85
CA PHE A 287 -47.55 28.82 -7.77
C PHE A 287 -47.84 27.33 -7.63
N HIS A 288 -49.12 26.92 -7.64
CA HIS A 288 -49.48 25.50 -7.58
C HIS A 288 -48.87 24.71 -8.75
N THR A 289 -48.96 25.23 -9.98
CA THR A 289 -48.31 24.63 -11.15
C THR A 289 -46.79 24.56 -10.99
N LYS A 290 -46.15 25.62 -10.47
CA LYS A 290 -44.69 25.63 -10.23
C LYS A 290 -44.29 24.56 -9.21
N ILE A 291 -45.02 24.44 -8.10
CA ILE A 291 -44.76 23.44 -7.06
C ILE A 291 -44.99 22.03 -7.60
N GLU A 292 -46.08 21.79 -8.34
CA GLU A 292 -46.34 20.50 -8.99
C GLU A 292 -45.21 20.11 -9.95
N ASN A 293 -44.75 21.05 -10.79
CA ASN A 293 -43.61 20.82 -11.68
C ASN A 293 -42.32 20.50 -10.92
N LEU A 294 -42.06 21.16 -9.79
CA LEU A 294 -40.91 20.85 -8.93
C LEU A 294 -41.01 19.43 -8.36
N HIS A 295 -42.20 18.98 -7.97
CA HIS A 295 -42.41 17.60 -7.52
C HIS A 295 -42.16 16.59 -8.63
N VAL A 296 -42.74 16.81 -9.81
CA VAL A 296 -42.53 15.93 -10.98
C VAL A 296 -41.03 15.86 -11.32
N ALA A 297 -40.33 16.99 -11.31
CA ALA A 297 -38.90 17.05 -11.57
C ALA A 297 -38.07 16.30 -10.52
N ARG A 298 -38.42 16.45 -9.23
CA ARG A 298 -37.74 15.77 -8.13
C ARG A 298 -37.97 14.27 -8.16
N ASP A 299 -39.21 13.84 -8.37
CA ASP A 299 -39.55 12.42 -8.43
C ASP A 299 -38.89 11.76 -9.63
N LYS A 300 -38.79 12.46 -10.76
CA LYS A 300 -38.00 12.04 -11.92
C LYS A 300 -36.52 11.90 -11.56
N ALA A 301 -35.91 12.92 -10.93
CA ALA A 301 -34.51 12.88 -10.52
C ALA A 301 -34.21 11.75 -9.51
N LYS A 302 -35.16 11.45 -8.61
CA LYS A 302 -35.07 10.34 -7.66
C LYS A 302 -35.07 9.00 -8.39
N ARG A 303 -36.00 8.77 -9.33
CA ARG A 303 -36.03 7.54 -10.14
C ARG A 303 -34.75 7.37 -10.97
N GLU A 304 -34.27 8.43 -11.61
CA GLU A 304 -33.00 8.40 -12.36
C GLU A 304 -31.78 8.14 -11.47
N ALA A 305 -31.82 8.56 -10.20
CA ALA A 305 -30.77 8.25 -9.23
C ALA A 305 -30.82 6.79 -8.76
N GLU A 306 -32.03 6.27 -8.51
CA GLU A 306 -32.25 4.86 -8.16
C GLU A 306 -31.84 3.92 -9.30
N GLU A 307 -32.19 4.23 -10.54
CA GLU A 307 -31.78 3.47 -11.74
C GLU A 307 -30.26 3.47 -11.91
N ARG A 308 -29.60 4.63 -11.78
CA ARG A 308 -28.13 4.71 -11.82
C ARG A 308 -27.46 3.92 -10.71
N ALA A 309 -28.07 3.89 -9.51
CA ALA A 309 -27.55 3.09 -8.40
C ALA A 309 -27.69 1.59 -8.68
N GLN A 310 -28.85 1.16 -9.23
CA GLN A 310 -29.07 -0.23 -9.63
C GLN A 310 -28.08 -0.68 -10.72
N GLU A 311 -27.88 0.14 -11.76
CA GLU A 311 -26.89 -0.16 -12.80
C GLU A 311 -25.46 -0.27 -12.24
N ALA A 312 -25.09 0.60 -11.30
CA ALA A 312 -23.77 0.56 -10.67
C ALA A 312 -23.60 -0.72 -9.84
N ASP A 313 -24.62 -1.13 -9.09
CA ASP A 313 -24.62 -2.38 -8.32
C ASP A 313 -24.54 -3.61 -9.22
N GLU A 314 -25.27 -3.63 -10.34
CA GLU A 314 -25.22 -4.73 -11.32
C GLU A 314 -23.85 -4.85 -11.98
N ARG A 315 -23.22 -3.72 -12.33
CA ARG A 315 -21.84 -3.70 -12.85
C ARG A 315 -20.86 -4.22 -11.82
N ALA A 316 -20.95 -3.75 -10.56
CA ALA A 316 -20.08 -4.21 -9.48
C ALA A 316 -20.23 -5.73 -9.23
N ARG A 317 -21.45 -6.27 -9.26
CA ARG A 317 -21.70 -7.71 -9.14
C ARG A 317 -21.12 -8.49 -10.32
N SER A 318 -21.26 -7.97 -11.53
CA SER A 318 -20.72 -8.61 -12.74
C SER A 318 -19.19 -8.63 -12.73
N GLU A 319 -18.54 -7.56 -12.27
CA GLU A 319 -17.09 -7.49 -12.11
C GLU A 319 -16.59 -8.42 -11.00
N ALA A 320 -17.28 -8.49 -9.86
CA ALA A 320 -16.97 -9.43 -8.79
C ALA A 320 -17.05 -10.88 -9.28
N HIS A 321 -18.11 -11.24 -10.02
CA HIS A 321 -18.22 -12.58 -10.60
C HIS A 321 -17.08 -12.88 -11.58
N ARG A 322 -16.67 -11.93 -12.42
CA ARG A 322 -15.52 -12.11 -13.32
C ARG A 322 -14.23 -12.34 -12.53
N ALA A 323 -13.98 -11.53 -11.50
CA ALA A 323 -12.80 -11.69 -10.64
C ALA A 323 -12.76 -13.07 -9.95
N ASP A 324 -13.91 -13.57 -9.47
CA ASP A 324 -14.02 -14.91 -8.90
C ASP A 324 -13.73 -16.00 -9.93
N THR A 325 -14.27 -15.88 -11.15
CA THR A 325 -13.97 -16.84 -12.22
C THR A 325 -12.51 -16.84 -12.63
N GLU A 326 -11.87 -15.67 -12.72
CA GLU A 326 -10.43 -15.56 -13.01
C GLU A 326 -9.58 -16.14 -11.88
N ALA A 327 -9.96 -15.88 -10.62
CA ALA A 327 -9.29 -16.46 -9.46
C ALA A 327 -9.40 -17.99 -9.43
N GLN A 328 -10.56 -18.54 -9.82
CA GLN A 328 -10.76 -19.97 -9.91
C GLN A 328 -9.93 -20.59 -11.05
N GLN A 329 -9.92 -19.98 -12.23
CA GLN A 329 -9.06 -20.43 -13.34
C GLN A 329 -7.58 -20.41 -12.97
N LYS A 330 -7.13 -19.39 -12.23
CA LYS A 330 -5.75 -19.32 -11.75
C LYS A 330 -5.43 -20.44 -10.76
N LYS A 331 -6.33 -20.74 -9.81
CA LYS A 331 -6.15 -21.87 -8.88
C LYS A 331 -6.05 -23.20 -9.61
N GLU A 332 -6.92 -23.43 -10.59
CA GLU A 332 -6.88 -24.65 -11.41
C GLU A 332 -5.59 -24.73 -12.24
N ALA A 333 -5.10 -23.62 -12.79
CA ALA A 333 -3.84 -23.58 -13.52
C ALA A 333 -2.64 -23.87 -12.60
N ASP A 334 -2.62 -23.30 -11.39
CA ASP A 334 -1.58 -23.57 -10.39
C ASP A 334 -1.60 -25.04 -9.95
N GLU A 335 -2.78 -25.65 -9.80
CA GLU A 335 -2.93 -27.07 -9.44
C GLU A 335 -2.46 -27.99 -10.57
N ARG A 336 -2.77 -27.66 -11.83
CA ARG A 336 -2.23 -28.38 -13.00
C ARG A 336 -0.71 -28.27 -13.08
N ALA A 337 -0.16 -27.07 -12.89
CA ALA A 337 1.28 -26.87 -12.87
C ALA A 337 1.98 -27.67 -11.76
N ARG A 338 1.40 -27.74 -10.56
CA ARG A 338 1.90 -28.59 -9.46
C ARG A 338 1.84 -30.08 -9.82
N SER A 339 0.75 -30.52 -10.44
CA SER A 339 0.59 -31.91 -10.88
C SER A 339 1.59 -32.30 -11.96
N GLU A 340 1.86 -31.40 -12.91
CA GLU A 340 2.88 -31.58 -13.94
C GLU A 340 4.29 -31.58 -13.36
N ALA A 341 4.59 -30.67 -12.42
CA ALA A 341 5.87 -30.67 -11.70
C ALA A 341 6.08 -31.99 -10.94
N HIS A 342 5.06 -32.47 -10.22
CA HIS A 342 5.13 -33.76 -9.55
C HIS A 342 5.37 -34.91 -10.53
N ARG A 343 4.71 -34.93 -11.69
CA ARG A 343 4.97 -35.93 -12.73
C ARG A 343 6.41 -35.87 -13.22
N ALA A 344 6.92 -34.67 -13.53
CA ALA A 344 8.29 -34.47 -13.96
C ALA A 344 9.31 -34.94 -12.90
N ASP A 345 9.05 -34.68 -11.62
CA ASP A 345 9.89 -35.18 -10.51
C ASP A 345 9.86 -36.71 -10.43
N THR A 346 8.68 -37.33 -10.55
CA THR A 346 8.58 -38.80 -10.56
C THR A 346 9.28 -39.43 -11.76
N GLU A 347 9.17 -38.84 -12.96
CA GLU A 347 9.88 -39.29 -14.16
C GLU A 347 11.40 -39.12 -14.02
N ALA A 348 11.85 -38.00 -13.46
CA ALA A 348 13.26 -37.76 -13.18
C ALA A 348 13.82 -38.76 -12.17
N GLN A 349 13.02 -39.13 -11.16
CA GLN A 349 13.40 -40.13 -10.17
C GLN A 349 13.47 -41.54 -10.78
N GLN A 350 12.49 -41.93 -11.60
CA GLN A 350 12.52 -43.17 -12.35
C GLN A 350 13.74 -43.23 -13.29
N LYS A 351 14.08 -42.12 -13.94
CA LYS A 351 15.28 -42.04 -14.79
C LYS A 351 16.56 -42.24 -13.99
N LYS A 352 16.70 -41.60 -12.82
CA LYS A 352 17.85 -41.81 -11.92
C LYS A 352 17.94 -43.25 -11.45
N GLU A 353 16.83 -43.86 -11.05
CA GLU A 353 16.79 -45.27 -10.63
C GLU A 353 17.15 -46.21 -11.79
N ALA A 354 16.67 -45.93 -13.00
CA ALA A 354 17.03 -46.68 -14.21
C ALA A 354 18.52 -46.54 -14.56
N GLU A 355 19.07 -45.33 -14.45
CA GLU A 355 20.50 -45.07 -14.65
C GLU A 355 21.35 -45.78 -13.59
N GLU A 356 20.91 -45.77 -12.33
CA GLU A 356 21.60 -46.49 -11.26
C GLU A 356 21.52 -48.02 -11.44
N ARG A 357 20.37 -48.54 -11.89
CA ARG A 357 20.21 -49.95 -12.26
C ARG A 357 21.13 -50.32 -13.43
N ALA A 358 21.17 -49.50 -14.48
CA ALA A 358 22.07 -49.69 -15.61
C ALA A 358 23.55 -49.65 -15.17
N ARG A 359 23.92 -48.77 -14.25
CA ARG A 359 25.27 -48.70 -13.68
C ARG A 359 25.61 -49.94 -12.87
N ARG A 360 24.67 -50.48 -12.08
CA ARG A 360 24.85 -51.74 -11.35
C ARG A 360 24.96 -52.94 -12.30
N GLU A 361 24.20 -52.97 -13.39
CA GLU A 361 24.33 -54.00 -14.43
C GLU A 361 25.66 -53.89 -15.18
N ALA A 362 26.12 -52.69 -15.52
CA ALA A 362 27.44 -52.48 -16.11
C ALA A 362 28.55 -52.94 -15.16
N GLN A 363 28.45 -52.65 -13.86
CA GLN A 363 29.39 -53.16 -12.85
C GLN A 363 29.36 -54.68 -12.76
N ARG A 364 28.17 -55.31 -12.82
CA ARG A 364 28.05 -56.78 -12.86
C ARG A 364 28.69 -57.34 -14.12
N ALA A 365 28.42 -56.76 -15.28
CA ALA A 365 29.02 -57.15 -16.55
C ALA A 365 30.56 -56.99 -16.54
N ASP A 366 31.09 -55.94 -15.90
CA ASP A 366 32.53 -55.77 -15.71
C ASP A 366 33.11 -56.82 -14.77
N THR A 367 32.44 -57.15 -13.66
CA THR A 367 32.87 -58.25 -12.78
C THR A 367 32.80 -59.60 -13.47
N GLU A 368 31.78 -59.85 -14.28
CA GLU A 368 31.64 -61.07 -15.09
C GLU A 368 32.68 -61.12 -16.21
N ALA A 369 33.02 -59.98 -16.83
CA ALA A 369 34.09 -59.88 -17.82
C ALA A 369 35.48 -60.09 -17.19
N GLN A 370 35.68 -59.62 -15.95
CA GLN A 370 36.89 -59.89 -15.16
C GLN A 370 36.97 -61.36 -14.78
N GLN A 371 35.87 -61.97 -14.31
CA GLN A 371 35.81 -63.40 -14.03
C GLN A 371 36.03 -64.23 -15.29
N LYS A 372 35.49 -63.82 -16.44
CA LYS A 372 35.70 -64.48 -17.73
C LYS A 372 37.16 -64.36 -18.19
N LYS A 373 37.80 -63.21 -18.03
CA LYS A 373 39.25 -63.04 -18.29
C LYS A 373 40.10 -63.86 -17.32
N GLU A 374 39.68 -64.02 -16.08
CA GLU A 374 40.36 -64.86 -15.08
C GLU A 374 40.18 -66.36 -15.39
N LEU A 375 38.99 -66.76 -15.87
CA LEU A 375 38.71 -68.10 -16.38
C LEU A 375 39.47 -68.39 -17.67
N GLU A 376 39.60 -67.41 -18.56
CA GLU A 376 40.41 -67.50 -19.78
C GLU A 376 41.90 -67.62 -19.44
N LYS A 377 42.40 -66.89 -18.44
CA LYS A 377 43.76 -67.10 -17.89
C LYS A 377 43.93 -68.48 -17.27
N ARG A 378 42.92 -69.02 -16.57
CA ARG A 378 42.94 -70.40 -16.06
C ARG A 378 42.97 -71.45 -17.17
N LEU A 379 42.18 -71.26 -18.23
CA LEU A 379 42.17 -72.14 -19.40
C LEU A 379 43.46 -72.04 -20.21
N GLN A 380 44.09 -70.85 -20.25
CA GLN A 380 45.40 -70.65 -20.88
C GLN A 380 46.52 -71.32 -20.06
N MET A 381 46.41 -71.32 -18.72
CA MET A 381 47.29 -72.08 -17.82
C MET A 381 47.08 -73.59 -17.98
N GLU A 382 45.85 -74.09 -18.13
CA GLU A 382 45.57 -75.51 -18.43
C GLU A 382 46.04 -75.93 -19.84
N GLY A 383 45.93 -75.04 -20.83
CA GLY A 383 46.49 -75.22 -22.16
C GLY A 383 48.02 -75.29 -22.17
N ASN A 384 48.67 -74.52 -21.30
CA ASN A 384 50.11 -74.59 -21.08
C ASN A 384 50.50 -75.86 -20.29
N GLN A 385 49.72 -76.28 -19.29
CA GLN A 385 49.95 -77.53 -18.55
C GLN A 385 49.79 -78.79 -19.42
N LYS A 386 48.88 -78.79 -20.40
CA LYS A 386 48.76 -79.91 -21.38
C LYS A 386 49.92 -79.98 -22.36
N LYS A 387 50.53 -78.84 -22.73
CA LYS A 387 51.77 -78.78 -23.52
C LYS A 387 53.00 -79.15 -22.69
N GLU A 388 53.00 -78.86 -21.40
CA GLU A 388 54.05 -79.28 -20.45
C GLU A 388 53.99 -80.79 -20.13
N ALA A 389 52.79 -81.38 -20.07
CA ALA A 389 52.60 -82.81 -19.85
C ALA A 389 53.10 -83.67 -21.04
N THR A 390 52.96 -83.18 -22.27
CA THR A 390 53.54 -83.82 -23.47
C THR A 390 55.05 -83.64 -23.55
N TYR A 391 55.61 -82.56 -22.99
CA TYR A 391 57.05 -82.35 -22.85
C TYR A 391 57.69 -83.19 -21.73
N ARG A 392 56.94 -83.49 -20.66
CA ARG A 392 57.40 -84.36 -19.56
C ARG A 392 57.43 -85.84 -19.93
N ALA A 393 56.49 -86.32 -20.75
CA ALA A 393 56.49 -87.70 -21.25
C ALA A 393 57.68 -88.01 -22.19
N LEU A 394 58.20 -87.01 -22.91
CA LEU A 394 59.37 -87.15 -23.79
C LEU A 394 60.72 -87.08 -23.03
N ASN A 395 60.73 -86.45 -21.85
CA ASN A 395 61.93 -86.36 -20.99
C ASN A 395 62.08 -87.55 -20.03
N GLU A 396 60.99 -88.25 -19.71
CA GLU A 396 61.00 -89.41 -18.81
C GLU A 396 61.61 -90.67 -19.45
N THR A 397 61.55 -90.80 -20.78
CA THR A 397 62.27 -91.83 -21.53
C THR A 397 63.76 -91.52 -21.71
N ARG A 398 64.14 -90.23 -21.68
CA ARG A 398 65.55 -89.77 -21.72
C ARG A 398 66.27 -89.98 -20.38
N LEU A 399 65.59 -89.73 -19.25
CA LEU A 399 66.12 -89.91 -17.90
C LEU A 399 66.40 -91.37 -17.52
N LYS A 400 65.64 -92.33 -18.06
CA LYS A 400 65.87 -93.77 -17.84
C LYS A 400 67.11 -94.32 -18.55
N GLN A 401 67.63 -93.63 -19.58
CA GLN A 401 68.92 -93.95 -20.20
C GLN A 401 70.10 -93.27 -19.46
N GLU A 402 69.88 -92.09 -18.87
CA GLU A 402 70.90 -91.38 -18.08
C GLU A 402 71.12 -92.00 -16.68
N GLU A 403 70.11 -92.56 -16.03
CA GLU A 403 70.27 -93.28 -14.76
C GLU A 403 71.07 -94.59 -14.88
N ARG A 404 71.01 -95.25 -16.05
CA ARG A 404 71.82 -96.44 -16.33
C ARG A 404 73.30 -96.08 -16.50
N GLY A 405 73.60 -94.93 -17.11
CA GLY A 405 74.95 -94.37 -17.21
C GLY A 405 75.53 -93.88 -15.89
N ARG A 406 74.71 -93.29 -15.00
CA ARG A 406 75.18 -92.83 -13.68
C ARG A 406 75.52 -93.97 -12.70
N ARG A 407 74.92 -95.14 -12.85
CA ARG A 407 75.28 -96.33 -12.05
C ARG A 407 76.65 -96.90 -12.46
N GLU A 408 76.94 -96.96 -13.76
CA GLU A 408 78.24 -97.41 -14.27
C GLU A 408 79.36 -96.39 -14.01
N GLU A 409 79.05 -95.09 -13.97
CA GLU A 409 80.01 -94.04 -13.63
C GLU A 409 80.30 -93.95 -12.11
N ALA A 410 79.33 -94.26 -11.26
CA ALA A 410 79.52 -94.34 -9.81
C ALA A 410 80.41 -95.53 -9.40
N GLU A 411 80.30 -96.66 -10.12
CA GLU A 411 81.12 -97.85 -9.89
C GLU A 411 82.58 -97.62 -10.33
N ARG A 412 82.80 -96.97 -11.48
CA ARG A 412 84.16 -96.54 -11.91
C ARG A 412 84.78 -95.48 -11.01
N ARG A 413 83.98 -94.62 -10.37
CA ARG A 413 84.48 -93.64 -9.40
C ARG A 413 84.90 -94.31 -8.09
N ALA A 414 84.15 -95.30 -7.60
CA ALA A 414 84.53 -96.07 -6.41
C ALA A 414 85.81 -96.89 -6.62
N GLU A 415 86.00 -97.46 -7.82
CA GLU A 415 87.19 -98.25 -8.17
C GLU A 415 88.45 -97.36 -8.35
N ASN A 416 88.30 -96.16 -8.91
CA ASN A 416 89.39 -95.17 -8.97
C ASN A 416 89.74 -94.57 -7.60
N GLU A 417 88.74 -94.39 -6.72
CA GLU A 417 88.97 -93.90 -5.36
C GLU A 417 89.66 -94.95 -4.47
N ALA A 418 89.40 -96.23 -4.71
CA ALA A 418 90.14 -97.34 -4.09
C ALA A 418 91.60 -97.40 -4.58
N ARG A 419 91.85 -97.24 -5.88
CA ARG A 419 93.22 -97.13 -6.44
C ARG A 419 93.99 -95.93 -5.90
N LEU A 420 93.33 -94.78 -5.73
CA LEU A 420 93.95 -93.58 -5.15
C LEU A 420 94.31 -93.76 -3.67
N ARG A 421 93.49 -94.46 -2.88
CA ARG A 421 93.83 -94.78 -1.48
C ARG A 421 94.99 -95.76 -1.35
N GLU A 422 95.13 -96.70 -2.29
CA GLU A 422 96.28 -97.62 -2.35
C GLU A 422 97.58 -96.93 -2.80
N GLU A 423 97.49 -95.99 -3.75
CA GLU A 423 98.63 -95.16 -4.18
C GLU A 423 99.06 -94.15 -3.09
N GLU A 424 98.11 -93.61 -2.32
CA GLU A 424 98.39 -92.72 -1.20
C GLU A 424 99.03 -93.47 -0.02
N ALA A 425 98.64 -94.73 0.23
CA ALA A 425 99.29 -95.60 1.20
C ALA A 425 100.75 -95.91 0.81
N ARG A 426 101.01 -96.22 -0.47
CA ARG A 426 102.38 -96.40 -0.99
C ARG A 426 103.23 -95.13 -0.89
N ARG A 427 102.65 -93.94 -1.13
CA ARG A 427 103.37 -92.66 -0.96
C ARG A 427 103.70 -92.35 0.48
N ARG A 428 102.87 -92.74 1.45
CA ARG A 428 103.16 -92.58 2.88
C ARG A 428 104.30 -93.49 3.33
N GLU A 429 104.31 -94.74 2.87
CA GLU A 429 105.39 -95.69 3.16
C GLU A 429 106.73 -95.27 2.51
N GLU A 430 106.69 -94.73 1.28
CA GLU A 430 107.88 -94.19 0.61
C GLU A 430 108.37 -92.88 1.25
N ALA A 431 107.47 -92.01 1.74
CA ALA A 431 107.83 -90.81 2.49
C ALA A 431 108.47 -91.15 3.86
N GLU A 432 108.01 -92.20 4.53
CA GLU A 432 108.57 -92.65 5.80
C GLU A 432 109.98 -93.24 5.62
N ARG A 433 110.22 -93.99 4.52
CA ARG A 433 111.57 -94.43 4.13
C ARG A 433 112.51 -93.27 3.78
N ARG A 434 112.00 -92.20 3.16
CA ARG A 434 112.78 -90.99 2.88
C ARG A 434 113.10 -90.22 4.17
N ALA A 435 112.15 -90.11 5.10
CA ALA A 435 112.37 -89.49 6.40
C ALA A 435 113.41 -90.24 7.25
N GLN A 436 113.40 -91.59 7.22
CA GLN A 436 114.40 -92.41 7.91
C GLN A 436 115.81 -92.26 7.31
N ASN A 437 115.93 -92.18 5.97
CA ASN A 437 117.21 -91.93 5.32
C ASN A 437 117.72 -90.49 5.55
N GLU A 438 116.82 -89.50 5.60
CA GLU A 438 117.18 -88.11 5.88
C GLU A 438 117.62 -87.92 7.35
N ALA A 439 116.97 -88.61 8.29
CA ALA A 439 117.41 -88.66 9.69
C ALA A 439 118.82 -89.27 9.83
N ARG A 440 119.11 -90.36 9.10
CA ARG A 440 120.44 -90.99 9.09
C ARG A 440 121.52 -90.06 8.51
N LEU A 441 121.18 -89.27 7.49
CA LEU A 441 122.08 -88.30 6.89
C LEU A 441 122.32 -87.07 7.78
N ARG A 442 121.31 -86.62 8.55
CA ARG A 442 121.49 -85.55 9.55
C ARG A 442 122.39 -85.99 10.70
N GLU A 443 122.22 -87.21 11.19
CA GLU A 443 123.08 -87.78 12.23
C GLU A 443 124.54 -87.99 11.75
N GLU A 444 124.73 -88.30 10.47
CA GLU A 444 126.06 -88.36 9.85
C GLU A 444 126.68 -86.97 9.62
N ALA A 445 125.86 -85.96 9.27
CA ALA A 445 126.29 -84.57 9.16
C ALA A 445 126.69 -83.97 10.52
N ASP A 446 125.95 -84.27 11.59
CA ASP A 446 126.27 -83.82 12.96
C ASP A 446 127.58 -84.44 13.47
N ARG A 447 127.83 -85.73 13.17
CA ARG A 447 129.14 -86.36 13.44
C ARG A 447 130.29 -85.71 12.69
N ARG A 448 130.07 -85.28 11.44
CA ARG A 448 131.10 -84.58 10.66
C ARG A 448 131.34 -83.18 11.20
N ALA A 449 130.29 -82.45 11.59
CA ALA A 449 130.41 -81.14 12.23
C ALA A 449 131.14 -81.20 13.58
N GLN A 450 130.89 -82.22 14.40
CA GLN A 450 131.62 -82.44 15.66
C GLN A 450 133.10 -82.76 15.45
N ASN A 451 133.43 -83.59 14.45
CA ASN A 451 134.82 -83.89 14.12
C ASN A 451 135.55 -82.68 13.51
N GLU A 452 134.87 -81.86 12.71
CA GLU A 452 135.43 -80.64 12.13
C GLU A 452 135.62 -79.53 13.18
N ALA A 453 134.72 -79.44 14.18
CA ALA A 453 134.89 -78.56 15.33
C ALA A 453 136.12 -78.96 16.17
N ARG A 454 136.32 -80.26 16.42
CA ARG A 454 137.50 -80.78 17.14
C ARG A 454 138.80 -80.50 16.38
N LEU A 455 138.79 -80.65 15.06
CA LEU A 455 139.94 -80.33 14.20
C LEU A 455 140.26 -78.83 14.18
N ARG A 456 139.25 -77.94 14.18
CA ARG A 456 139.47 -76.48 14.28
C ARG A 456 140.02 -76.06 15.64
N GLU A 457 139.63 -76.75 16.70
CA GLU A 457 140.16 -76.51 18.05
C GLU A 457 141.63 -76.96 18.17
N GLU A 458 141.98 -78.13 17.61
CA GLU A 458 143.37 -78.59 17.50
C GLU A 458 144.23 -77.67 16.60
N GLU A 459 143.69 -77.15 15.51
CA GLU A 459 144.41 -76.21 14.63
C GLU A 459 144.62 -74.84 15.31
N ALA A 460 143.63 -74.35 16.07
CA ALA A 460 143.76 -73.13 16.86
C ALA A 460 144.84 -73.26 17.95
N GLN A 461 144.92 -74.41 18.63
CA GLN A 461 145.98 -74.68 19.59
C GLN A 461 147.37 -74.70 18.94
N ARG A 462 147.52 -75.35 17.77
CA ARG A 462 148.81 -75.34 17.03
C ARG A 462 149.22 -73.95 16.57
N ARG A 463 148.27 -73.08 16.19
CA ARG A 463 148.57 -71.68 15.83
C ARG A 463 149.01 -70.86 17.04
N GLN A 464 148.40 -71.06 18.21
CA GLN A 464 148.83 -70.41 19.46
C GLN A 464 150.23 -70.87 19.88
N GLU A 465 150.54 -72.17 19.77
CA GLU A 465 151.89 -72.69 20.05
C GLU A 465 152.93 -72.16 19.04
N ALA A 466 152.58 -72.05 17.76
CA ALA A 466 153.46 -71.48 16.74
C ALA A 466 153.71 -69.98 16.95
N GLU A 467 152.70 -69.21 17.34
CA GLU A 467 152.88 -67.80 17.72
C GLU A 467 153.73 -67.63 18.99
N ALA A 468 153.55 -68.50 19.99
CA ALA A 468 154.37 -68.47 21.20
C ALA A 468 155.86 -68.72 20.87
N ARG A 469 156.14 -69.73 20.04
CA ARG A 469 157.52 -70.01 19.57
C ARG A 469 158.08 -68.88 18.71
N SER A 470 157.25 -68.24 17.88
CA SER A 470 157.68 -67.09 17.07
C SER A 470 158.05 -65.89 17.94
N ARG A 471 157.32 -65.63 19.04
CA ARG A 471 157.63 -64.55 19.98
C ARG A 471 158.89 -64.85 20.79
N GLU A 472 159.10 -66.10 21.22
CA GLU A 472 160.35 -66.53 21.86
C GLU A 472 161.56 -66.31 20.94
N PHE A 473 161.44 -66.67 19.65
CA PHE A 473 162.50 -66.49 18.66
C PHE A 473 162.79 -65.01 18.35
N GLU A 474 161.75 -64.15 18.38
CA GLU A 474 161.89 -62.71 18.16
C GLU A 474 162.52 -62.00 19.38
N GLU A 475 162.26 -62.48 20.60
CA GLU A 475 162.96 -62.06 21.82
C GLU A 475 164.42 -62.50 21.85
N GLU A 476 164.73 -63.72 21.37
CA GLU A 476 166.10 -64.20 21.21
C GLU A 476 166.89 -63.37 20.19
N LEU A 477 166.28 -63.03 19.05
CA LEU A 477 166.86 -62.13 18.05
C LEU A 477 167.10 -60.72 18.61
N LYS A 478 166.21 -60.19 19.46
CA LYS A 478 166.42 -58.92 20.18
C LYS A 478 167.61 -58.99 21.14
N ARG A 479 167.79 -60.10 21.87
CA ARG A 479 168.97 -60.30 22.74
C ARG A 479 170.26 -60.37 21.94
N TYR A 480 170.27 -61.08 20.82
CA TYR A 480 171.44 -61.21 19.95
C TYR A 480 171.83 -59.88 19.28
N LYS A 481 170.83 -59.07 18.88
CA LYS A 481 171.03 -57.74 18.27
C LYS A 481 171.50 -56.68 19.27
N ASN A 482 171.21 -56.86 20.57
CA ASN A 482 171.75 -56.04 21.65
C ASN A 482 173.20 -56.41 21.99
N MET A 483 173.58 -57.69 21.98
CA MET A 483 174.99 -58.09 22.14
C MET A 483 175.90 -57.54 21.03
N LEU A 484 175.40 -57.49 19.78
CA LEU A 484 176.16 -57.01 18.61
C LEU A 484 176.33 -55.48 18.55
N LYS A 485 175.69 -54.71 19.42
CA LYS A 485 175.83 -53.25 19.49
C LYS A 485 176.82 -52.77 20.55
N GLU A 486 177.30 -53.66 21.41
CA GLU A 486 178.10 -53.30 22.57
C GLU A 486 179.32 -54.22 22.72
N SER A 487 180.26 -54.19 21.78
CA SER A 487 181.68 -54.07 22.14
C SER A 487 182.59 -54.19 20.92
N PRO A 488 183.69 -53.43 20.93
CA PRO A 488 184.01 -52.46 19.88
C PRO A 488 184.95 -52.96 18.79
#